data_AF-A0A2T9XXL5-F1
#
_entry.id   AF-A0A2T9XXL5-F1
#
_cell.length_a   1.000
_cell.length_b   1.000
_cell.length_c   1.000
_cell.angle_alpha   90.00
_cell.angle_beta   90.00
_cell.angle_gamma   90.00
#
_symmetry.space_group_name_H-M   'P 1'
#
loop_
_entity.id
_entity.type
_entity.pdbx_description
1 polymer ?
#
loop_
_entity_poly.entity_id
_entity_poly.type
_entity_poly.pdbx_seq_one_letter_code
_entity_poly.pdbx_strand_id
1 'polypeptide(L)'
;MLMLKSKNKWNFYKDKTILYRAGYSSEQRRKFEHLMFTDSVDLIISTSALELGIDIGNLDAVVLVGAPLSDARFKQQVGRIGRRFQSSYCIIVLDGKPPVVETNANSKPRTYTGDIHDQKFIDNPELIMKLPSGTLRIESENDVVKMAHLQCAAFEHPILVVNESVEFDIGGVSDEYYFGSNLETHLTGNLLEDINSDGKKQFVSSLDYKPWPALKTPIRNINDDEWALVVYNNKGYEILEEVDIVRASTSLYEV
;
A
#
# COMPACT_ATOMS: atom_id res chain seq x y z
N MET A 1 -4.21 -6.56 -14.37
CA MET A 1 -5.58 -7.07 -14.21
C MET A 1 -6.48 -6.40 -15.23
N LEU A 2 -7.30 -7.16 -15.96
CA LEU A 2 -8.34 -6.62 -16.83
C LEU A 2 -9.70 -7.00 -16.24
N MET A 3 -10.67 -6.10 -16.32
CA MET A 3 -12.03 -6.27 -15.82
C MET A 3 -13.02 -5.91 -16.92
N LEU A 4 -14.03 -6.74 -17.09
CA LEU A 4 -14.94 -6.70 -18.23
C LEU A 4 -16.37 -6.46 -17.74
N LYS A 5 -17.04 -5.51 -18.41
CA LYS A 5 -18.45 -5.15 -18.22
C LYS A 5 -19.21 -5.35 -19.52
N SER A 6 -20.33 -6.07 -19.48
CA SER A 6 -21.16 -6.28 -20.66
C SER A 6 -22.58 -6.73 -20.31
N LYS A 7 -23.57 -5.93 -20.70
CA LYS A 7 -24.97 -6.36 -20.85
C LYS A 7 -25.20 -7.16 -22.15
N ASN A 8 -24.47 -8.26 -22.34
CA ASN A 8 -24.58 -9.25 -23.43
C ASN A 8 -23.86 -9.00 -24.79
N LYS A 9 -22.89 -8.07 -24.91
CA LYS A 9 -22.02 -7.95 -26.12
C LYS A 9 -20.63 -7.41 -25.77
N TRP A 10 -19.60 -8.24 -25.90
CA TRP A 10 -18.19 -7.86 -25.68
C TRP A 10 -17.63 -7.17 -26.93
N ASN A 11 -18.15 -5.98 -27.23
CA ASN A 11 -17.64 -5.14 -28.32
C ASN A 11 -16.66 -4.12 -27.72
N PHE A 12 -15.36 -4.41 -27.78
CA PHE A 12 -14.32 -3.55 -27.23
C PHE A 12 -14.05 -2.35 -28.13
N TYR A 13 -14.83 -1.29 -27.94
CA TYR A 13 -14.52 0.00 -28.56
C TYR A 13 -13.47 0.74 -27.74
N LYS A 14 -12.51 1.37 -28.44
CA LYS A 14 -11.46 2.19 -27.82
C LYS A 14 -12.04 3.23 -26.86
N ASP A 15 -13.17 3.83 -27.23
CA ASP A 15 -13.81 4.92 -26.49
C ASP A 15 -14.48 4.49 -25.17
N LYS A 16 -14.59 3.17 -24.94
CA LYS A 16 -15.16 2.57 -23.72
C LYS A 16 -14.14 1.73 -22.95
N THR A 17 -12.87 1.93 -23.24
CA THR A 17 -11.76 1.28 -22.53
C THR A 17 -11.07 2.32 -21.65
N ILE A 18 -10.87 2.00 -20.37
CA ILE A 18 -10.10 2.84 -19.47
C ILE A 18 -8.88 2.10 -18.93
N LEU A 19 -7.81 2.84 -18.73
CA LEU A 19 -6.65 2.43 -17.96
C LEU A 19 -6.84 3.00 -16.54
N TYR A 20 -6.40 2.26 -15.52
CA TYR A 20 -6.47 2.70 -14.12
C TYR A 20 -5.21 2.30 -13.35
N ARG A 21 -4.54 3.27 -12.74
CA ARG A 21 -3.31 3.06 -11.96
C ARG A 21 -3.24 4.06 -10.81
N ALA A 22 -2.46 3.71 -9.79
CA ALA A 22 -2.37 4.52 -8.57
C ALA A 22 -1.80 5.93 -8.79
N GLY A 23 -0.90 6.11 -9.77
CA GLY A 23 -0.26 7.40 -10.04
C GLY A 23 -1.15 8.46 -10.72
N TYR A 24 -2.38 8.12 -11.12
CA TYR A 24 -3.29 9.12 -11.69
C TYR A 24 -3.70 10.15 -10.65
N SER A 25 -3.89 11.39 -11.11
CA SER A 25 -4.32 12.48 -10.24
C SER A 25 -5.69 12.18 -9.61
N SER A 26 -5.96 12.81 -8.47
CA SER A 26 -7.24 12.65 -7.77
C SER A 26 -8.44 12.98 -8.65
N GLU A 27 -8.33 13.98 -9.52
CA GLU A 27 -9.39 14.37 -10.46
C GLU A 27 -9.62 13.28 -11.52
N GLN A 28 -8.54 12.77 -12.14
CA GLN A 28 -8.62 11.69 -13.13
C GLN A 28 -9.24 10.43 -12.53
N ARG A 29 -8.82 10.07 -11.30
CA ARG A 29 -9.39 8.93 -10.58
C ARG A 29 -10.89 9.08 -10.36
N ARG A 30 -11.35 10.22 -9.84
CA ARG A 30 -12.79 10.50 -9.62
C ARG A 30 -13.58 10.42 -10.92
N LYS A 31 -13.04 10.96 -12.02
CA LYS A 31 -13.66 10.86 -13.34
C LYS A 31 -13.82 9.41 -13.79
N PHE A 32 -12.76 8.59 -13.67
CA PHE A 32 -12.82 7.18 -14.05
C PHE A 32 -13.71 6.35 -13.13
N GLU A 33 -13.66 6.58 -11.81
CA GLU A 33 -14.56 5.95 -10.83
C GLU A 33 -16.03 6.26 -11.16
N HIS A 34 -16.34 7.51 -11.54
CA HIS A 34 -17.68 7.89 -11.99
C HIS A 34 -18.10 7.15 -13.27
N LEU A 35 -17.25 7.11 -14.30
CA LEU A 35 -17.51 6.40 -15.56
C LEU A 35 -17.70 4.90 -15.36
N MET A 36 -16.93 4.30 -14.45
CA MET A 36 -17.08 2.90 -14.04
C MET A 36 -18.45 2.70 -13.38
N PHE A 37 -18.84 3.57 -12.45
CA PHE A 37 -20.11 3.46 -11.73
C PHE A 37 -21.33 3.64 -12.64
N THR A 38 -21.28 4.54 -13.63
CA THR A 38 -22.39 4.81 -14.57
C THR A 38 -22.50 3.80 -15.72
N ASP A 39 -21.82 2.66 -15.64
CA ASP A 39 -21.76 1.63 -16.71
C ASP A 39 -21.40 2.22 -18.09
N SER A 40 -20.58 3.27 -18.12
CA SER A 40 -20.15 3.94 -19.35
C SER A 40 -18.89 3.32 -19.96
N VAL A 41 -18.36 2.27 -19.34
CA VAL A 41 -17.10 1.60 -19.65
C VAL A 41 -17.35 0.11 -19.79
N ASP A 42 -16.83 -0.48 -20.86
CA ASP A 42 -16.98 -1.91 -21.17
C ASP A 42 -15.72 -2.70 -20.78
N LEU A 43 -14.55 -2.05 -20.76
CA LEU A 43 -13.25 -2.66 -20.40
C LEU A 43 -12.42 -1.75 -19.49
N ILE A 44 -11.90 -2.32 -18.42
CA ILE A 44 -11.03 -1.64 -17.45
C ILE A 44 -9.72 -2.42 -17.38
N ILE A 45 -8.60 -1.74 -17.61
CA ILE A 45 -7.25 -2.30 -17.46
C ILE A 45 -6.62 -1.63 -16.25
N SER A 46 -6.31 -2.41 -15.21
CA SER A 46 -5.82 -1.89 -13.94
C SER A 46 -4.61 -2.65 -13.40
N THR A 47 -3.80 -1.94 -12.62
CA THR A 47 -2.87 -2.55 -11.65
C THR A 47 -3.63 -3.01 -10.39
N SER A 48 -2.93 -3.25 -9.29
CA SER A 48 -3.53 -3.50 -7.97
C SER A 48 -4.32 -2.31 -7.40
N ALA A 49 -4.32 -1.15 -8.06
CA ALA A 49 -5.03 0.05 -7.58
C ALA A 49 -6.55 -0.15 -7.43
N LEU A 50 -7.16 -1.08 -8.18
CA LEU A 50 -8.58 -1.46 -8.05
C LEU A 50 -8.81 -2.69 -7.15
N GLU A 51 -7.79 -3.20 -6.46
CA GLU A 51 -7.99 -4.22 -5.40
C GLU A 51 -8.70 -3.59 -4.19
N LEU A 52 -8.43 -2.31 -3.93
CA LEU A 52 -9.04 -1.52 -2.87
C LEU A 52 -10.56 -1.35 -3.09
N GLY A 53 -11.31 -1.19 -2.00
CA GLY A 53 -12.78 -1.19 -1.85
C GLY A 53 -13.65 -0.27 -2.73
N ILE A 54 -13.17 0.20 -3.88
CA ILE A 54 -13.91 1.00 -4.84
C ILE A 54 -15.09 0.19 -5.41
N ASP A 55 -16.27 0.81 -5.46
CA ASP A 55 -17.43 0.19 -6.08
C ASP A 55 -17.41 0.42 -7.60
N ILE A 56 -16.92 -0.59 -8.30
CA ILE A 56 -16.82 -0.60 -9.77
C ILE A 56 -18.14 -1.09 -10.40
N GLY A 57 -19.17 -1.41 -9.59
CA GLY A 57 -20.43 -1.97 -10.06
C GLY A 57 -20.35 -3.48 -10.32
N ASN A 58 -21.15 -3.98 -11.27
CA ASN A 58 -21.16 -5.39 -11.63
C ASN A 58 -20.13 -5.67 -12.74
N LEU A 59 -19.25 -6.64 -12.51
CA LEU A 59 -18.31 -7.15 -13.49
C LEU A 59 -18.70 -8.58 -13.90
N ASP A 60 -18.62 -8.88 -15.20
CA ASP A 60 -18.96 -10.21 -15.73
C ASP A 60 -17.72 -11.11 -15.78
N ALA A 61 -16.55 -10.52 -15.98
CA ALA A 61 -15.31 -11.28 -16.01
C ALA A 61 -14.10 -10.47 -15.52
N VAL A 62 -13.13 -11.20 -14.98
CA VAL A 62 -11.80 -10.69 -14.62
C VAL A 62 -10.74 -11.53 -15.32
N VAL A 63 -9.73 -10.87 -15.87
CA VAL A 63 -8.53 -11.48 -16.42
C VAL A 63 -7.34 -11.07 -15.57
N LEU A 64 -6.74 -12.04 -14.90
CA LEU A 64 -5.51 -11.88 -14.14
C LEU A 64 -4.34 -12.24 -15.06
N VAL A 65 -3.32 -11.37 -15.09
CA VAL A 65 -2.08 -11.62 -15.82
C VAL A 65 -1.03 -11.93 -14.77
N GLY A 66 -0.49 -13.15 -14.82
CA GLY A 66 0.32 -13.76 -13.78
C GLY A 66 -0.50 -14.49 -12.72
N ALA A 67 0.15 -15.44 -12.04
CA ALA A 67 -0.44 -16.18 -10.94
C ALA A 67 -0.63 -15.27 -9.71
N PRO A 68 -1.75 -15.40 -8.98
CA PRO A 68 -2.00 -14.61 -7.80
C PRO A 68 -0.98 -14.91 -6.69
N LEU A 69 -0.48 -13.85 -6.05
CA LEU A 69 0.56 -13.95 -5.02
C LEU A 69 0.04 -14.47 -3.67
N SER A 70 -1.26 -14.32 -3.39
CA SER A 70 -1.89 -14.84 -2.18
C SER A 70 -3.38 -15.09 -2.39
N ASP A 71 -3.95 -15.97 -1.55
CA ASP A 71 -5.39 -16.28 -1.57
C ASP A 71 -6.24 -15.03 -1.30
N ALA A 72 -5.81 -14.18 -0.36
CA ALA A 72 -6.51 -12.95 -0.04
C ALA A 72 -6.61 -12.00 -1.25
N ARG A 73 -5.51 -11.81 -2.00
CA ARG A 73 -5.50 -10.97 -3.20
C ARG A 73 -6.36 -11.57 -4.30
N PHE A 74 -6.24 -12.88 -4.53
CA PHE A 74 -7.06 -13.58 -5.50
C PHE A 74 -8.55 -13.42 -5.20
N LYS A 75 -8.98 -13.68 -3.96
CA LYS A 75 -10.36 -13.53 -3.52
C LYS A 75 -10.85 -12.08 -3.61
N GLN A 76 -10.02 -11.09 -3.31
CA GLN A 76 -10.39 -9.68 -3.46
C GLN A 76 -10.62 -9.27 -4.91
N GLN A 77 -9.82 -9.80 -5.84
CA GLN A 77 -9.96 -9.52 -7.27
C GLN A 77 -11.17 -10.26 -7.88
N VAL A 78 -11.30 -11.56 -7.61
CA VAL A 78 -12.40 -12.39 -8.11
C VAL A 78 -13.73 -12.06 -7.41
N GLY A 79 -13.71 -11.61 -6.17
CA GLY A 79 -14.92 -11.18 -5.45
C GLY A 79 -15.62 -9.95 -6.06
N ARG A 80 -15.02 -9.32 -7.08
CA ARG A 80 -15.62 -8.20 -7.82
C ARG A 80 -16.57 -8.64 -8.94
N ILE A 81 -16.46 -9.89 -9.39
CA ILE A 81 -17.33 -10.46 -10.43
C ILE A 81 -18.48 -11.28 -9.81
N GLY A 82 -19.51 -11.60 -10.60
CA GLY A 82 -20.52 -12.58 -10.20
C GLY A 82 -21.51 -12.11 -9.13
N ARG A 83 -21.77 -10.80 -9.05
CA ARG A 83 -22.79 -10.24 -8.15
C ARG A 83 -24.20 -10.63 -8.61
N ARG A 84 -25.14 -10.74 -7.65
CA ARG A 84 -26.58 -10.95 -7.91
C ARG A 84 -26.92 -12.23 -8.70
N PHE A 85 -26.22 -13.34 -8.43
CA PHE A 85 -26.46 -14.66 -9.06
C PHE A 85 -26.22 -14.71 -10.57
N GLN A 86 -25.45 -13.76 -11.12
CA GLN A 86 -25.05 -13.82 -12.51
C GLN A 86 -23.82 -14.70 -12.68
N SER A 87 -23.79 -15.50 -13.75
CA SER A 87 -22.61 -16.25 -14.14
C SER A 87 -21.45 -15.30 -14.43
N SER A 88 -20.24 -15.66 -14.01
CA SER A 88 -19.06 -14.84 -14.21
C SER A 88 -17.81 -15.66 -14.46
N TYR A 89 -16.83 -15.07 -15.14
CA TYR A 89 -15.60 -15.75 -15.53
C TYR A 89 -14.36 -15.14 -14.85
N CYS A 90 -13.55 -16.00 -14.23
CA CYS A 90 -12.19 -15.65 -13.86
C CYS A 90 -11.23 -16.36 -14.81
N ILE A 91 -10.43 -15.59 -15.53
CA ILE A 91 -9.41 -16.08 -16.45
C ILE A 91 -8.04 -15.71 -15.88
N ILE A 92 -7.14 -16.67 -15.78
CA ILE A 92 -5.76 -16.45 -15.33
C ILE A 92 -4.85 -16.76 -16.51
N VAL A 93 -4.06 -15.78 -16.92
CA VAL A 93 -3.10 -15.89 -18.01
C VAL A 93 -1.72 -15.96 -17.40
N LEU A 94 -1.06 -17.11 -17.56
CA LEU A 94 0.26 -17.41 -17.00
C LEU A 94 1.34 -17.31 -18.10
N ASP A 95 2.53 -16.85 -17.74
CA ASP A 95 3.69 -16.93 -18.63
C ASP A 95 4.26 -18.36 -18.64
N GLY A 96 4.01 -19.06 -19.75
CA GLY A 96 4.50 -20.41 -19.99
C GLY A 96 5.98 -20.52 -20.28
N LYS A 97 6.71 -19.42 -20.42
CA LYS A 97 8.15 -19.47 -20.69
C LYS A 97 8.92 -19.84 -19.41
N PRO A 98 9.81 -20.85 -19.46
CA PRO A 98 10.69 -21.12 -18.34
C PRO A 98 11.65 -19.93 -18.13
N PRO A 99 12.05 -19.63 -16.89
CA PRO A 99 13.05 -18.62 -16.61
C PRO A 99 14.38 -18.99 -17.28
N VAL A 100 14.68 -18.39 -18.42
CA VAL A 100 15.98 -18.56 -19.10
C VAL A 100 16.94 -17.52 -18.56
N VAL A 101 18.06 -17.97 -18.01
CA VAL A 101 19.21 -17.12 -17.70
C VAL A 101 20.13 -17.17 -18.91
N GLU A 102 20.02 -16.22 -19.83
CA GLU A 102 21.01 -16.09 -20.88
C GLU A 102 22.32 -15.57 -20.27
N THR A 103 23.29 -16.48 -20.10
CA THR A 103 24.67 -16.14 -19.74
C THR A 103 25.46 -15.89 -21.01
N ASN A 104 25.79 -14.64 -21.30
CA ASN A 104 26.92 -14.36 -22.17
C ASN A 104 28.19 -14.72 -21.38
N ALA A 105 29.11 -15.47 -21.99
CA ALA A 105 30.34 -15.97 -21.37
C ALA A 105 31.19 -14.89 -20.65
N ASN A 106 30.94 -13.60 -20.93
CA ASN A 106 31.64 -12.45 -20.35
C ASN A 106 30.71 -11.33 -19.80
N SER A 107 29.45 -11.59 -19.47
CA SER A 107 28.56 -10.55 -18.93
C SER A 107 27.57 -11.08 -17.88
N LYS A 108 27.34 -10.29 -16.83
CA LYS A 108 26.29 -10.53 -15.83
C LYS A 108 24.96 -10.82 -16.55
N PRO A 109 24.13 -11.77 -16.07
CA PRO A 109 22.86 -12.09 -16.72
C PRO A 109 22.00 -10.83 -16.84
N ARG A 110 21.50 -10.55 -18.05
CA ARG A 110 20.76 -9.30 -18.34
C ARG A 110 19.30 -9.51 -18.72
N THR A 111 18.86 -10.76 -18.92
CA THR A 111 17.49 -11.06 -19.33
C THR A 111 16.93 -12.19 -18.47
N TYR A 112 15.88 -11.90 -17.71
CA TYR A 112 15.01 -12.91 -17.11
C TYR A 112 13.79 -13.00 -18.02
N THR A 113 13.73 -13.99 -18.92
CA THR A 113 12.50 -14.26 -19.69
C THR A 113 11.69 -15.32 -18.97
N GLY A 114 10.40 -15.10 -18.75
CA GLY A 114 9.53 -16.05 -18.04
C GLY A 114 9.40 -15.75 -16.54
N ASP A 115 8.23 -16.05 -15.96
CA ASP A 115 7.97 -15.90 -14.52
C ASP A 115 8.05 -17.27 -13.83
N ILE A 116 9.02 -17.42 -12.92
CA ILE A 116 9.20 -18.64 -12.14
C ILE A 116 8.01 -18.94 -11.23
N HIS A 117 7.28 -17.91 -10.80
CA HIS A 117 6.08 -18.05 -9.99
C HIS A 117 4.96 -18.71 -10.81
N ASP A 118 4.79 -18.31 -12.07
CA ASP A 118 3.74 -18.82 -12.96
C ASP A 118 3.92 -20.29 -13.31
N GLN A 119 5.17 -20.73 -13.57
CA GLN A 119 5.49 -22.11 -13.93
C GLN A 119 4.92 -23.14 -12.94
N LYS A 120 4.99 -22.83 -11.64
CA LYS A 120 4.46 -23.70 -10.58
C LYS A 120 2.97 -24.00 -10.73
N PHE A 121 2.20 -23.03 -11.23
CA PHE A 121 0.75 -23.14 -11.39
C PHE A 121 0.34 -23.69 -12.76
N ILE A 122 1.23 -23.67 -13.75
CA ILE A 122 0.99 -24.32 -15.04
C ILE A 122 0.94 -25.84 -14.85
N ASP A 123 1.90 -26.38 -14.12
CA ASP A 123 1.97 -27.82 -13.85
C ASP A 123 0.89 -28.27 -12.85
N ASN A 124 0.47 -27.39 -11.94
CA ASN A 124 -0.44 -27.72 -10.84
C ASN A 124 -1.45 -26.57 -10.61
N PRO A 125 -2.45 -26.39 -11.48
CA PRO A 125 -3.40 -25.28 -11.41
C PRO A 125 -4.27 -25.30 -10.15
N GLU A 126 -4.48 -26.47 -9.54
CA GLU A 126 -5.22 -26.62 -8.29
C GLU A 126 -4.54 -25.94 -7.09
N LEU A 127 -3.24 -25.62 -7.20
CA LEU A 127 -2.52 -24.88 -6.17
C LEU A 127 -3.02 -23.43 -6.02
N ILE A 128 -3.62 -22.85 -7.06
CA ILE A 128 -4.23 -21.51 -6.99
C ILE A 128 -5.31 -21.47 -5.90
N MET A 129 -6.10 -22.54 -5.78
CA MET A 129 -7.16 -22.66 -4.77
C MET A 129 -6.63 -22.99 -3.37
N LYS A 130 -5.35 -23.37 -3.27
CA LYS A 130 -4.66 -23.75 -2.03
C LYS A 130 -3.60 -22.73 -1.61
N LEU A 131 -3.66 -21.52 -2.16
CA LEU A 131 -2.75 -20.46 -1.78
C LEU A 131 -2.87 -20.19 -0.28
N PRO A 132 -1.75 -19.91 0.42
CA PRO A 132 -1.80 -19.57 1.82
C PRO A 132 -2.59 -18.27 2.02
N SER A 133 -3.49 -18.27 3.00
CA SER A 133 -4.05 -17.04 3.54
C SER A 133 -2.90 -16.23 4.14
N GLY A 134 -2.61 -15.06 3.59
CA GLY A 134 -1.58 -14.19 4.15
C GLY A 134 -1.89 -13.89 5.62
N THR A 135 -0.95 -14.17 6.52
CA THR A 135 -1.07 -13.77 7.92
C THR A 135 -0.72 -12.30 8.03
N LEU A 136 -1.65 -11.48 8.54
CA LEU A 136 -1.33 -10.10 8.90
C LEU A 136 -0.38 -10.14 10.11
N ARG A 137 0.82 -9.60 9.93
CA ARG A 137 1.79 -9.40 11.01
C ARG A 137 1.88 -7.91 11.26
N ILE A 138 1.69 -7.53 12.52
CA ILE A 138 1.87 -6.16 12.99
C ILE A 138 3.10 -6.20 13.90
N GLU A 139 4.07 -5.35 13.61
CA GLU A 139 5.26 -5.20 14.43
C GLU A 139 5.15 -3.90 15.23
N SER A 140 4.52 -3.98 16.40
CA SER A 140 4.36 -2.86 17.33
C SER A 140 5.67 -2.42 17.99
N GLU A 141 6.64 -3.33 18.04
CA GLU A 141 7.93 -3.14 18.70
C GLU A 141 9.00 -2.56 17.76
N ASN A 142 8.60 -2.01 16.61
CA ASN A 142 9.53 -1.34 15.73
C ASN A 142 10.02 -0.04 16.38
N ASP A 143 11.31 0.03 16.73
CA ASP A 143 11.91 1.18 17.41
C ASP A 143 11.70 2.49 16.66
N VAL A 144 11.83 2.49 15.32
CA VAL A 144 11.70 3.73 14.51
C VAL A 144 10.28 4.29 14.61
N VAL A 145 9.27 3.44 14.44
CA VAL A 145 7.85 3.83 14.55
C VAL A 145 7.54 4.25 15.98
N LYS A 146 7.95 3.44 16.97
CA LYS A 146 7.68 3.70 18.38
C LYS A 146 8.30 5.01 18.85
N MET A 147 9.54 5.31 18.48
CA MET A 147 10.21 6.57 18.85
C MET A 147 9.48 7.80 18.32
N ALA A 148 9.10 7.80 17.04
CA ALA A 148 8.39 8.93 16.44
C ALA A 148 7.01 9.15 17.11
N HIS A 149 6.30 8.06 17.41
CA HIS A 149 5.03 8.13 18.13
C HIS A 149 5.17 8.49 19.61
N LEU A 150 6.26 8.10 20.29
CA LEU A 150 6.58 8.53 21.65
C LEU A 150 6.80 10.05 21.73
N GLN A 151 7.42 10.66 20.71
CA GLN A 151 7.54 12.12 20.63
C GLN A 151 6.17 12.81 20.53
N CYS A 152 5.24 12.21 19.78
CA CYS A 152 3.87 12.72 19.70
C CYS A 152 3.15 12.56 21.04
N ALA A 153 3.22 11.38 21.66
CA ALA A 153 2.61 11.11 22.95
C ALA A 153 3.13 12.07 24.03
N ALA A 154 4.45 12.24 24.15
CA ALA A 154 5.10 13.13 25.12
C ALA A 154 4.83 14.63 24.89
N PHE A 155 4.32 14.99 23.71
CA PHE A 155 3.88 16.36 23.43
C PHE A 155 2.42 16.59 23.83
N GLU A 156 1.56 15.58 23.67
CA GLU A 156 0.16 15.61 24.11
C GLU A 156 0.05 15.51 25.63
N HIS A 157 0.79 14.58 26.23
CA HIS A 157 0.86 14.39 27.66
C HIS A 157 2.26 13.94 28.07
N PRO A 158 2.90 14.55 29.08
CA PRO A 158 4.21 14.10 29.55
C PRO A 158 4.19 12.63 29.95
N ILE A 159 5.20 11.87 29.49
CA ILE A 159 5.31 10.44 29.78
C ILE A 159 5.89 10.26 31.18
N LEU A 160 5.22 9.44 31.99
CA LEU A 160 5.61 9.16 33.37
C LEU A 160 6.31 7.80 33.43
N VAL A 161 7.55 7.80 33.93
CA VAL A 161 8.24 6.55 34.28
C VAL A 161 8.02 6.30 35.76
N VAL A 162 7.14 5.34 36.05
CA VAL A 162 6.77 4.99 37.41
C VAL A 162 7.72 3.89 37.89
N ASN A 163 8.80 4.28 38.58
CA ASN A 163 9.78 3.33 39.15
C ASN A 163 9.28 2.59 40.39
N GLU A 164 8.10 2.92 40.91
CA GLU A 164 7.54 2.31 42.12
C GLU A 164 6.05 2.06 41.98
N SER A 165 5.62 0.84 42.32
CA SER A 165 4.25 0.33 42.31
C SER A 165 3.30 1.22 43.12
N VAL A 166 2.84 2.32 42.54
CA VAL A 166 1.81 3.17 43.15
C VAL A 166 0.52 2.97 42.36
N GLU A 167 -0.41 2.24 42.96
CA GLU A 167 -1.81 2.20 42.53
C GLU A 167 -2.32 3.64 42.42
N PHE A 168 -2.54 4.12 41.20
CA PHE A 168 -3.18 5.41 40.97
C PHE A 168 -4.70 5.21 40.93
N ASP A 169 -5.41 6.02 41.70
CA ASP A 169 -6.85 5.93 42.02
C ASP A 169 -7.81 6.26 40.86
N ILE A 170 -7.30 6.30 39.62
CA ILE A 170 -8.12 6.37 38.40
C ILE A 170 -7.46 5.48 37.33
N GLY A 171 -7.53 4.16 37.53
CA GLY A 171 -7.09 3.19 36.51
C GLY A 171 -5.62 3.29 36.10
N GLY A 172 -4.75 3.72 37.02
CA GLY A 172 -3.34 4.02 36.78
C GLY A 172 -2.53 2.80 36.37
N VAL A 173 -2.37 2.62 35.07
CA VAL A 173 -1.37 1.73 34.51
C VAL A 173 -0.17 2.59 34.10
N SER A 174 1.04 2.18 34.50
CA SER A 174 2.29 2.82 34.03
C SER A 174 2.29 2.91 32.51
N ASP A 175 2.85 3.99 31.94
CA ASP A 175 2.96 4.16 30.49
C ASP A 175 3.71 2.98 29.81
N GLU A 176 4.51 2.24 30.59
CA GLU A 176 5.13 0.97 30.20
C GLU A 176 4.11 -0.09 29.72
N TYR A 177 2.88 -0.07 30.22
CA TYR A 177 1.82 -0.97 29.74
C TYR A 177 1.43 -0.69 28.29
N TYR A 178 1.47 0.57 27.88
CA TYR A 178 1.10 0.99 26.52
C TYR A 178 2.29 0.91 25.55
N PHE A 179 3.49 1.26 26.01
CA PHE A 179 4.69 1.35 25.15
C PHE A 179 5.64 0.16 25.27
N GLY A 180 5.37 -0.78 26.18
CA GLY A 180 6.15 -1.99 26.40
C GLY A 180 7.29 -1.81 27.41
N SER A 181 7.94 -2.93 27.74
CA SER A 181 8.98 -3.00 28.79
C SER A 181 10.27 -2.25 28.48
N ASN A 182 10.49 -1.83 27.22
CA ASN A 182 11.71 -1.14 26.80
C ASN A 182 11.59 0.40 26.84
N LEU A 183 10.51 0.93 27.45
CA LEU A 183 10.21 2.36 27.45
C LEU A 183 11.37 3.21 27.99
N GLU A 184 11.98 2.84 29.11
CA GLU A 184 13.07 3.62 29.72
C GLU A 184 14.27 3.81 28.78
N THR A 185 14.64 2.77 28.03
CA THR A 185 15.70 2.81 27.01
C THR A 185 15.35 3.77 25.88
N HIS A 186 14.08 3.86 25.52
CA HIS A 186 13.62 4.74 24.45
C HIS A 186 13.51 6.20 24.88
N LEU A 187 13.18 6.45 26.15
CA LEU A 187 13.07 7.79 26.71
C LEU A 187 14.45 8.43 26.92
N THR A 188 15.38 7.65 27.48
CA THR A 188 16.71 8.15 27.85
C THR A 188 17.52 8.50 26.60
N GLY A 189 17.81 9.80 26.43
CA GLY A 189 18.61 10.32 25.32
C GLY A 189 17.84 10.75 24.08
N ASN A 190 16.54 10.41 23.97
CA ASN A 190 15.70 10.82 22.83
C ASN A 190 14.63 11.85 23.21
N LEU A 191 14.14 11.83 24.45
CA LEU A 191 13.18 12.80 24.97
C LEU A 191 13.84 13.72 26.00
N LEU A 192 13.21 14.86 26.27
CA LEU A 192 13.69 15.80 27.28
C LEU A 192 13.17 15.39 28.64
N GLU A 193 14.08 15.26 29.61
CA GLU A 193 13.72 15.04 31.00
C GLU A 193 13.19 16.34 31.62
N ASP A 194 12.09 16.23 32.35
CA ASP A 194 11.48 17.31 33.10
C ASP A 194 10.99 16.79 34.46
N ILE A 195 10.71 17.69 35.40
CA ILE A 195 10.24 17.36 36.74
C ILE A 195 8.86 17.99 36.92
N ASN A 196 7.87 17.16 37.23
CA ASN A 196 6.52 17.60 37.49
C ASN A 196 6.42 18.47 38.75
N SER A 197 5.30 19.19 38.89
CA SER A 197 5.00 19.99 40.10
C SER A 197 5.05 19.16 41.39
N ASP A 198 4.79 17.85 41.30
CA ASP A 198 4.85 16.88 42.40
C ASP A 198 6.25 16.26 42.62
N GLY A 199 7.29 16.75 41.94
CA GLY A 199 8.66 16.26 42.05
C GLY A 199 8.95 14.92 41.33
N LYS A 200 8.00 14.42 40.53
CA LYS A 200 8.16 13.17 39.77
C LYS A 200 8.86 13.41 38.43
N LYS A 201 9.75 12.49 38.04
CA LYS A 201 10.42 12.51 36.74
C LYS A 201 9.40 12.27 35.62
N GLN A 202 9.41 13.14 34.61
CA GLN A 202 8.60 13.01 33.42
C GLN A 202 9.44 13.27 32.17
N PHE A 203 8.93 12.85 31.02
CA PHE A 203 9.58 13.06 29.74
C PHE A 203 8.65 13.82 28.79
N VAL A 204 9.19 14.86 28.17
CA VAL A 204 8.49 15.68 27.18
C VAL A 204 9.17 15.57 25.82
N SER A 205 8.41 15.89 24.77
CA SER A 205 8.94 15.85 23.40
C SER A 205 10.18 16.72 23.24
N SER A 206 11.15 16.18 22.48
CA SER A 206 12.40 16.85 22.12
C SER A 206 12.18 18.15 21.36
N LEU A 207 13.16 19.06 21.45
CA LEU A 207 13.14 20.33 20.73
C LEU A 207 13.09 20.12 19.21
N ASP A 208 13.72 19.05 18.71
CA ASP A 208 13.76 18.72 17.29
C ASP A 208 12.39 18.33 16.73
N TYR A 209 11.45 17.87 17.57
CA TYR A 209 10.10 17.51 17.16
C TYR A 209 9.09 18.65 17.34
N LYS A 210 9.44 19.71 18.07
CA LYS A 210 8.61 20.91 18.25
C LYS A 210 8.56 21.77 16.97
N PRO A 211 7.50 22.57 16.77
CA PRO A 211 6.33 22.74 17.63
C PRO A 211 5.26 21.64 17.50
N TRP A 212 5.28 20.82 16.44
CA TRP A 212 4.23 19.82 16.17
C TRP A 212 4.85 18.48 15.73
N PRO A 213 5.09 17.54 16.68
CA PRO A 213 5.69 16.24 16.38
C PRO A 213 4.89 15.40 15.37
N ALA A 214 3.57 15.52 15.39
CA ALA A 214 2.67 14.81 14.49
C ALA A 214 2.90 15.15 13.00
N LEU A 215 3.39 16.37 12.69
CA LEU A 215 3.74 16.75 11.31
C LEU A 215 5.02 16.05 10.82
N LYS A 216 5.85 15.55 11.73
CA LYS A 216 7.11 14.87 11.43
C LYS A 216 7.03 13.35 11.55
N THR A 217 5.85 12.83 11.91
CA THR A 217 5.61 11.41 12.18
C THR A 217 4.56 10.86 11.21
N PRO A 218 4.96 10.43 10.00
CA PRO A 218 4.05 9.85 9.03
C PRO A 218 3.56 8.46 9.48
N ILE A 219 2.24 8.22 9.36
CA ILE A 219 1.61 6.94 9.76
C ILE A 219 1.69 5.89 8.64
N ARG A 220 1.82 6.33 7.38
CA ARG A 220 1.67 5.47 6.19
C ARG A 220 2.91 5.40 5.31
N ASN A 221 3.91 6.24 5.54
CA ASN A 221 5.09 6.29 4.70
C ASN A 221 6.33 6.51 5.56
N ILE A 222 7.45 5.91 5.17
CA ILE A 222 8.74 6.16 5.83
C ILE A 222 9.51 7.28 5.08
N ASN A 223 9.14 7.58 3.82
CA ASN A 223 9.73 8.64 2.99
C ASN A 223 8.64 9.53 2.37
N ASP A 224 8.81 10.85 2.42
CA ASP A 224 7.78 11.83 2.00
C ASP A 224 8.00 12.46 0.61
N ASP A 225 9.02 12.04 -0.13
CA ASP A 225 9.36 12.71 -1.40
C ASP A 225 8.54 12.16 -2.58
N GLU A 226 7.42 12.82 -2.87
CA GLU A 226 6.61 12.62 -4.07
C GLU A 226 7.00 13.62 -5.16
N TRP A 227 7.17 13.13 -6.40
CA TRP A 227 7.52 13.93 -7.57
C TRP A 227 6.34 14.00 -8.52
N ALA A 228 6.11 15.17 -9.12
CA ALA A 228 5.07 15.37 -10.11
C ALA A 228 5.64 15.36 -11.54
N LEU A 229 5.07 14.53 -12.40
CA LEU A 229 5.34 14.58 -13.84
C LEU A 229 4.50 15.69 -14.46
N VAL A 230 5.16 16.75 -14.90
CA VAL A 230 4.51 17.94 -15.49
C VAL A 230 4.79 18.01 -16.97
N VAL A 231 3.73 18.13 -17.78
CA VAL A 231 3.84 18.39 -19.21
C VAL A 231 3.52 19.84 -19.50
N TYR A 232 4.43 20.51 -20.18
CA TYR A 232 4.26 21.87 -20.67
C TYR A 232 3.72 21.85 -22.09
N ASN A 233 2.57 22.49 -22.29
CA ASN A 233 1.91 22.66 -23.57
C ASN A 233 1.73 24.16 -23.86
N ASN A 234 1.40 24.51 -25.11
CA ASN A 234 1.14 25.91 -25.52
C ASN A 234 -0.01 26.60 -24.76
N LYS A 235 -0.79 25.85 -23.96
CA LYS A 235 -1.92 26.33 -23.16
C LYS A 235 -1.64 26.40 -21.65
N GLY A 236 -0.43 26.03 -21.20
CA GLY A 236 -0.06 25.97 -19.78
C GLY A 236 0.63 24.66 -19.41
N TYR A 237 0.63 24.35 -18.12
CA TYR A 237 1.17 23.09 -17.60
C TYR A 237 0.04 22.16 -17.14
N GLU A 238 0.24 20.86 -17.30
CA GLU A 238 -0.65 19.82 -16.80
C GLU A 238 0.16 18.80 -16.00
N ILE A 239 -0.32 18.45 -14.81
CA ILE A 239 0.26 17.39 -13.99
C ILE A 239 -0.35 16.06 -14.46
N LEU A 240 0.48 15.18 -15.01
CA LEU A 240 0.03 13.89 -15.55
C LEU A 240 0.04 12.76 -14.53
N GLU A 241 1.02 12.75 -13.64
CA GLU A 241 1.23 11.65 -12.68
C GLU A 241 1.97 12.17 -11.45
N GLU A 242 1.64 11.63 -10.28
CA GLU A 242 2.44 11.74 -9.05
C GLU A 242 3.15 10.40 -8.82
N VAL A 243 4.45 10.45 -8.58
CA VAL A 243 5.33 9.28 -8.54
C VAL A 243 6.30 9.39 -7.37
N ASP A 244 6.46 8.29 -6.62
CA ASP A 244 7.50 8.14 -5.60
C ASP A 244 8.90 8.24 -6.22
N ILE A 245 9.85 8.87 -5.52
CA ILE A 245 11.24 9.07 -5.94
C ILE A 245 11.95 7.79 -6.45
N VAL A 246 11.73 6.65 -5.79
CA VAL A 246 12.33 5.36 -6.17
C VAL A 246 11.80 4.91 -7.53
N ARG A 247 10.50 5.08 -7.76
CA ARG A 247 9.87 4.76 -9.04
C ARG A 247 10.24 5.79 -10.12
N ALA A 248 10.36 7.06 -9.78
CA ALA A 248 10.79 8.09 -10.72
C ALA A 248 12.16 7.75 -11.32
N SER A 249 13.13 7.35 -10.49
CA SER A 249 14.48 7.01 -10.96
C SER A 249 14.56 5.86 -11.99
N THR A 250 13.58 4.95 -11.99
CA THR A 250 13.57 3.77 -12.87
C THR A 250 12.64 3.89 -14.06
N SER A 251 11.62 4.75 -13.96
CA SER A 251 10.57 4.88 -14.98
C SER A 251 10.58 6.21 -15.74
N LEU A 252 11.23 7.24 -15.18
CA LEU A 252 11.36 8.57 -15.76
C LEU A 252 12.86 8.86 -15.95
N TYR A 253 13.40 8.46 -17.10
CA TYR A 253 14.76 8.77 -17.50
C TYR A 253 14.76 9.45 -18.86
N GLU A 254 15.75 10.33 -19.09
CA GLU A 254 15.99 10.88 -20.42
C GLU A 254 16.42 9.75 -21.35
N VAL A 255 15.68 9.59 -22.46
CA VAL A 255 15.96 8.61 -23.53
C VAL A 255 16.79 9.28 -24.60
#